data_AF-A0A938NPU5-F1
#
_entry.id   AF-A0A938NPU5-F1
#
_cell.length_a   1.000
_cell.length_b   1.000
_cell.length_c   1.000
_cell.angle_alpha   90.00
_cell.angle_beta   90.00
_cell.angle_gamma   90.00
#
_symmetry.space_group_name_H-M   'P 1'
#
loop_
_entity.id
_entity.type
_entity.pdbx_description
1 polymer ?
#
loop_
_entity_poly.entity_id
_entity_poly.type
_entity_poly.pdbx_seq_one_letter_code
_entity_poly.pdbx_strand_id
1 'polypeptide(L)'
;MEEVPKATLILLLSGVLTGVIFGFTLQHSRYCMNAAFRDVILIKDFTWFRAWLLALLVAIIGANLIEDLGILEDTLRRQAFAPVAAIIGGYLFGAGVVITGGCGSGILCRQGEGQFGAVVAILGFVAGIITTLHGLLNPALTFLRSFKVPIGDEYTPALWDLLGIEGMKWMVIGVVAAVIIPVVLKGKPFGKGSRKGWSWSLGGFLVGLIVVWAWWASNYWGGQPRGLSFIGPTSDLFMFILTGSSNAPFDPMFNIFGIGIATWSALYIVGVPIGSYLSAKGLKECKLTAPREPQELVRFFFGGLVMGIGGALAGG
;
A
#
# COMPACT_ATOMS: atom_id res chain seq x y z
N MET A 1 7.42 10.73 -29.50
CA MET A 1 6.15 10.55 -28.77
C MET A 1 5.91 9.06 -28.78
N GLU A 2 6.26 8.37 -27.70
CA GLU A 2 6.04 6.94 -27.55
C GLU A 2 4.52 6.69 -27.66
N GLU A 3 4.10 5.77 -28.52
CA GLU A 3 2.67 5.48 -28.71
C GLU A 3 2.13 4.86 -27.41
N VAL A 4 1.43 5.67 -26.61
CA VAL A 4 0.79 5.21 -25.38
C VAL A 4 -0.27 4.16 -25.75
N PRO A 5 -0.14 2.90 -25.30
CA PRO A 5 -1.09 1.85 -25.64
C PRO A 5 -2.48 2.20 -25.13
N LYS A 6 -3.50 1.88 -25.95
CA LYS A 6 -4.91 2.09 -25.57
C LYS A 6 -5.25 1.18 -24.39
N ALA A 7 -5.89 1.73 -23.37
CA ALA A 7 -6.37 0.94 -22.24
C ALA A 7 -7.45 -0.05 -22.73
N THR A 8 -7.19 -1.34 -22.54
CA THR A 8 -8.20 -2.39 -22.78
C THR A 8 -9.23 -2.35 -21.66
N LEU A 9 -10.50 -2.62 -21.96
CA LEU A 9 -11.57 -2.68 -20.96
C LEU A 9 -11.23 -3.62 -19.78
N ILE A 10 -10.49 -4.70 -20.07
CA ILE A 10 -10.02 -5.68 -19.09
C ILE A 10 -9.01 -5.07 -18.11
N LEU A 11 -8.13 -4.16 -18.56
CA LEU A 11 -7.19 -3.44 -17.70
C LEU A 11 -7.95 -2.54 -16.71
N LEU A 12 -8.97 -1.83 -17.21
CA LEU A 12 -9.79 -0.96 -16.36
C LEU A 12 -10.54 -1.75 -15.29
N LEU A 13 -11.20 -2.84 -15.71
CA LEU A 13 -11.97 -3.69 -14.81
C LEU A 13 -11.06 -4.38 -13.79
N SER A 14 -9.90 -4.91 -14.19
CA SER A 14 -8.98 -5.60 -13.28
C SER A 14 -8.43 -4.69 -12.19
N GLY A 15 -8.04 -3.45 -12.53
CA GLY A 15 -7.56 -2.47 -11.55
C GLY A 15 -8.64 -2.11 -10.53
N VAL A 16 -9.81 -1.67 -11.01
CA VAL A 16 -10.92 -1.29 -10.13
C VAL A 16 -11.39 -2.47 -9.27
N LEU A 17 -11.55 -3.65 -9.86
CA LEU A 17 -12.01 -4.85 -9.14
C LEU A 17 -11.01 -5.26 -8.05
N THR A 18 -9.70 -5.21 -8.33
CA THR A 18 -8.66 -5.49 -7.34
C THR A 18 -8.76 -4.52 -6.16
N GLY A 19 -8.96 -3.23 -6.44
CA GLY A 19 -9.19 -2.21 -5.41
C GLY A 19 -10.45 -2.45 -4.59
N VAL A 20 -11.56 -2.83 -5.23
CA VAL A 20 -12.83 -3.14 -4.57
C VAL A 20 -12.68 -4.34 -3.64
N ILE A 21 -12.05 -5.43 -4.10
CA ILE A 21 -11.81 -6.64 -3.30
C ILE A 21 -10.90 -6.32 -2.10
N PHE A 22 -9.85 -5.54 -2.33
CA PHE A 22 -8.94 -5.11 -1.29
C PHE A 22 -9.63 -4.24 -0.23
N GLY A 23 -10.36 -3.20 -0.65
CA GLY A 23 -11.09 -2.30 0.24
C GLY A 23 -12.20 -3.00 1.02
N PHE A 24 -12.91 -3.94 0.37
CA PHE A 24 -13.90 -4.80 1.04
C PHE A 24 -13.25 -5.64 2.14
N THR A 25 -12.14 -6.31 1.81
CA THR A 25 -11.41 -7.17 2.75
C THR A 25 -10.88 -6.38 3.93
N LEU A 26 -10.27 -5.21 3.70
CA LEU A 26 -9.76 -4.35 4.76
C LEU A 26 -10.86 -3.90 5.73
N GLN A 27 -11.99 -3.45 5.20
CA GLN A 27 -13.12 -2.98 6.01
C GLN A 27 -13.70 -4.15 6.83
N HIS A 28 -13.97 -5.28 6.18
CA HIS A 28 -14.64 -6.43 6.80
C HIS A 28 -13.78 -7.11 7.86
N SER A 29 -12.46 -7.11 7.66
CA SER A 29 -11.48 -7.63 8.61
C SER A 29 -11.00 -6.59 9.62
N ARG A 30 -11.39 -5.32 9.50
CA ARG A 30 -10.90 -4.19 10.33
C ARG A 30 -9.38 -4.11 10.38
N TYR A 31 -8.74 -4.51 9.29
CA TYR A 31 -7.29 -4.59 9.21
C TYR A 31 -6.69 -3.18 9.15
N CYS A 32 -5.88 -2.82 10.14
CA CYS A 32 -5.18 -1.55 10.19
C CYS A 32 -3.75 -1.77 10.65
N MET A 33 -2.78 -1.47 9.77
CA MET A 33 -1.36 -1.62 10.08
C MET A 33 -0.94 -0.74 11.27
N ASN A 34 -1.48 0.48 11.38
CA ASN A 34 -1.21 1.35 12.52
C ASN A 34 -1.69 0.74 13.85
N ALA A 35 -2.92 0.20 13.87
CA ALA A 35 -3.46 -0.46 15.05
C ALA A 35 -2.62 -1.69 15.46
N ALA A 36 -2.09 -2.44 14.49
CA ALA A 36 -1.23 -3.58 14.75
C ALA A 36 0.02 -3.24 15.57
N PHE A 37 0.68 -2.10 15.31
CA PHE A 37 1.84 -1.67 16.09
C PHE A 37 1.44 -0.93 17.38
N ARG A 38 0.44 -0.06 17.30
CA ARG A 38 -0.05 0.72 18.45
C ARG A 38 -0.57 -0.19 19.57
N ASP A 39 -1.39 -1.18 19.23
CA ASP A 39 -2.07 -2.02 20.21
C ASP A 39 -1.09 -2.98 20.91
N VAL A 40 0.01 -3.37 20.23
CA VAL A 40 1.10 -4.13 20.85
C VAL A 40 1.81 -3.30 21.93
N ILE A 41 2.10 -2.03 21.64
CA ILE A 41 2.85 -1.16 22.55
C ILE A 41 1.99 -0.67 23.71
N LEU A 42 0.76 -0.21 23.43
CA LEU A 42 -0.10 0.44 24.43
C LEU A 42 -1.03 -0.53 25.17
N ILE A 43 -1.63 -1.48 24.45
CA ILE A 43 -2.70 -2.35 24.95
C ILE A 43 -2.17 -3.76 25.26
N LYS A 44 -0.97 -4.09 24.77
CA LYS A 44 -0.37 -5.44 24.79
C LYS A 44 -1.25 -6.48 24.09
N ASP A 45 -2.04 -6.06 23.12
CA ASP A 45 -2.83 -6.96 22.25
C ASP A 45 -2.06 -7.24 20.95
N PHE A 46 -1.76 -8.52 20.73
CA PHE A 46 -1.00 -8.99 19.57
C PHE A 46 -1.90 -9.49 18.43
N THR A 47 -3.22 -9.39 18.54
CA THR A 47 -4.17 -9.94 17.57
C THR A 47 -3.96 -9.38 16.17
N TRP A 48 -3.96 -8.05 16.03
CA TRP A 48 -3.76 -7.38 14.75
C TRP A 48 -2.32 -7.47 14.25
N PHE A 49 -1.34 -7.50 15.17
CA PHE A 49 0.06 -7.74 14.83
C PHE A 49 0.29 -9.11 14.21
N ARG A 50 -0.34 -10.16 14.74
CA ARG A 50 -0.30 -11.51 14.16
C ARG A 50 -0.99 -11.57 12.80
N ALA A 51 -2.09 -10.85 12.61
CA ALA A 51 -2.74 -10.73 11.30
C ALA A 51 -1.83 -10.06 10.27
N TRP A 52 -1.10 -9.02 10.68
CA TRP A 52 -0.12 -8.35 9.83
C TRP A 52 1.05 -9.25 9.47
N LEU A 53 1.62 -9.96 10.44
CA LEU A 53 2.68 -10.95 10.21
C LEU A 53 2.24 -12.10 9.28
N LEU A 54 0.99 -12.57 9.42
CA LEU A 54 0.43 -13.59 8.53
C LEU A 54 0.29 -13.08 7.09
N ALA A 55 -0.22 -11.86 6.91
CA ALA A 55 -0.30 -11.23 5.59
C ALA A 55 1.09 -11.07 4.96
N LEU A 56 2.08 -10.64 5.75
CA LEU A 56 3.47 -10.50 5.33
C LEU A 56 4.07 -11.84 4.90
N LEU A 57 3.85 -12.90 5.68
CA LEU A 57 4.36 -14.24 5.37
C LEU A 57 3.79 -14.78 4.05
N VAL A 58 2.48 -14.66 3.86
CA VAL A 58 1.81 -15.06 2.61
C VAL A 58 2.32 -14.24 1.43
N ALA A 59 2.49 -12.92 1.61
CA ALA A 59 3.02 -12.04 0.57
C ALA A 59 4.46 -12.39 0.18
N ILE A 60 5.35 -12.65 1.14
CA ILE A 60 6.75 -13.04 0.88
C ILE A 60 6.78 -14.36 0.10
N ILE A 61 6.11 -15.40 0.59
CA ILE A 61 6.13 -16.71 -0.05
C ILE A 61 5.48 -16.63 -1.44
N GLY A 62 4.33 -15.99 -1.55
CA GLY A 62 3.58 -15.91 -2.81
C GLY A 62 4.29 -15.08 -3.88
N ALA A 63 4.87 -13.93 -3.54
CA ALA A 63 5.60 -13.11 -4.51
C ALA A 63 6.81 -13.86 -5.09
N ASN A 64 7.62 -14.47 -4.23
CA ASN A 64 8.80 -15.22 -4.63
C ASN A 64 8.44 -16.49 -5.42
N LEU A 65 7.32 -17.14 -5.11
CA LEU A 65 6.82 -18.29 -5.85
C LEU A 65 6.36 -17.91 -7.27
N ILE A 66 5.65 -16.79 -7.43
CA ILE A 66 5.21 -16.32 -8.75
C ILE A 66 6.42 -15.95 -9.62
N GLU A 67 7.45 -15.34 -9.02
CA GLU A 67 8.72 -15.05 -9.69
C GLU A 67 9.41 -16.34 -10.18
N ASP A 68 9.53 -17.36 -9.31
CA ASP A 68 10.21 -18.62 -9.65
C ASP A 68 9.43 -19.47 -10.67
N LEU A 69 8.10 -19.34 -10.71
CA LEU A 69 7.25 -20.01 -11.70
C LEU A 69 7.35 -19.37 -13.09
N GLY A 70 8.08 -18.26 -13.25
CA GLY A 70 8.24 -17.57 -14.54
C GLY A 70 6.94 -16.96 -15.06
N ILE A 71 5.98 -16.69 -14.18
CA ILE A 71 4.68 -16.09 -14.54
C ILE A 71 4.82 -14.58 -14.75
N LEU A 72 5.85 -13.97 -14.16
CA LEU A 72 6.18 -12.56 -14.36
C LEU A 72 7.04 -12.41 -15.61
N GLU A 73 6.73 -11.41 -16.43
CA GLU A 73 7.53 -11.09 -17.63
C GLU A 73 8.87 -10.46 -17.24
N ASP A 74 8.86 -9.69 -16.15
CA ASP A 74 10.03 -9.10 -15.50
C ASP A 74 10.23 -9.64 -14.07
N THR A 75 11.44 -9.51 -13.53
CA THR A 75 11.71 -9.79 -12.11
C THR A 75 10.94 -8.85 -11.18
N LEU A 76 10.72 -9.27 -9.92
CA LEU A 76 10.03 -8.43 -8.95
C LEU A 76 10.76 -7.10 -8.78
N ARG A 77 10.04 -5.99 -8.96
CA ARG A 77 10.64 -4.67 -8.86
C ARG A 77 10.91 -4.30 -7.40
N ARG A 78 12.12 -4.59 -6.95
CA ARG A 78 12.63 -4.19 -5.64
C ARG A 78 12.95 -2.69 -5.65
N GLN A 79 12.72 -2.03 -4.52
CA GLN A 79 13.03 -0.61 -4.39
C GLN A 79 14.52 -0.39 -4.16
N ALA A 80 15.06 0.69 -4.73
CA ALA A 80 16.45 1.03 -4.53
C ALA A 80 16.73 1.37 -3.06
N PHE A 81 17.80 0.83 -2.49
CA PHE A 81 18.13 1.02 -1.09
C PHE A 81 18.76 2.41 -0.85
N ALA A 82 17.93 3.35 -0.41
CA ALA A 82 18.33 4.70 -0.01
C ALA A 82 18.08 4.89 1.50
N PRO A 83 19.01 4.48 2.37
CA PRO A 83 18.77 4.38 3.82
C PRO A 83 18.43 5.73 4.46
N VAL A 84 19.09 6.81 4.05
CA VAL A 84 18.84 8.16 4.59
C VAL A 84 17.41 8.61 4.27
N ALA A 85 16.99 8.45 3.02
CA ALA A 85 15.63 8.79 2.59
C ALA A 85 14.57 7.90 3.26
N ALA A 86 14.86 6.60 3.41
CA ALA A 86 13.95 5.65 4.06
C ALA A 86 13.77 5.93 5.55
N ILE A 87 14.83 6.28 6.29
CA ILE A 87 14.76 6.58 7.73
C ILE A 87 14.00 7.88 7.97
N ILE A 88 14.40 8.96 7.28
CA ILE A 88 13.77 10.28 7.45
C ILE A 88 12.32 10.24 6.97
N GLY A 89 12.10 9.67 5.78
CA GLY A 89 10.77 9.52 5.20
C GLY A 89 9.85 8.64 6.03
N GLY A 90 10.35 7.48 6.49
CA GLY A 90 9.59 6.55 7.34
C GLY A 90 9.21 7.15 8.69
N TYR A 91 10.09 7.95 9.30
CA TYR A 91 9.77 8.65 10.54
C TYR A 91 8.67 9.70 10.34
N LEU A 92 8.78 10.53 9.29
CA LEU A 92 7.76 11.51 8.94
C LEU A 92 6.43 10.84 8.58
N PHE A 93 6.47 9.74 7.83
CA PHE A 93 5.28 8.96 7.49
C PHE A 93 4.60 8.45 8.75
N GLY A 94 5.35 7.84 9.68
CA GLY A 94 4.84 7.36 10.97
C GLY A 94 4.23 8.48 11.82
N ALA A 95 4.89 9.63 11.91
CA ALA A 95 4.35 10.79 12.61
C ALA A 95 3.01 11.26 12.00
N GLY A 96 2.93 11.31 10.67
CA GLY A 96 1.69 11.64 9.95
C GLY A 96 0.56 10.63 10.22
N VAL A 97 0.87 9.33 10.21
CA VAL A 97 -0.07 8.24 10.53
C VAL A 97 -0.66 8.38 11.93
N VAL A 98 0.15 8.80 12.91
CA VAL A 98 -0.33 9.03 14.28
C VAL A 98 -1.26 10.25 14.34
N ILE A 99 -0.92 11.34 13.66
CA ILE A 99 -1.71 12.58 13.64
C ILE A 99 -3.07 12.36 12.94
N THR A 100 -3.10 11.64 11.82
CA THR A 100 -4.34 11.33 11.08
C THR A 100 -5.13 10.17 11.69
N GLY A 101 -4.50 9.38 12.56
CA GLY A 101 -5.09 8.17 13.11
C GLY A 101 -5.32 7.06 12.08
N GLY A 102 -4.66 7.09 10.92
CA GLY A 102 -4.81 6.11 9.83
C GLY A 102 -3.61 6.06 8.88
N CYS A 103 -3.30 4.87 8.35
CA CYS A 103 -2.30 4.70 7.29
C CYS A 103 -2.90 4.98 5.90
N GLY A 104 -2.07 5.03 4.84
CA GLY A 104 -2.51 5.34 3.47
C GLY A 104 -3.70 4.50 2.98
N SER A 105 -3.70 3.20 3.23
CA SER A 105 -4.85 2.32 2.95
C SER A 105 -6.04 2.56 3.89
N GLY A 106 -5.77 2.84 5.16
CA GLY A 106 -6.79 3.05 6.19
C GLY A 106 -7.60 4.34 6.00
N ILE A 107 -6.97 5.42 5.54
CA ILE A 107 -7.67 6.68 5.24
C ILE A 107 -8.61 6.51 4.03
N LEU A 108 -8.21 5.74 3.00
CA LEU A 108 -9.04 5.43 1.84
C LEU A 108 -10.24 4.54 2.21
N CYS A 109 -10.04 3.53 3.05
CA CYS A 109 -11.15 2.71 3.54
C CYS A 109 -12.13 3.51 4.41
N ARG A 110 -11.63 4.35 5.33
CA ARG A 110 -12.48 5.18 6.20
C ARG A 110 -13.24 6.27 5.43
N GLN A 111 -12.69 6.74 4.32
CA GLN A 111 -13.43 7.60 3.39
C GLN A 111 -14.68 6.88 2.86
N GLY A 112 -14.57 5.60 2.47
CA GLY A 112 -15.72 4.81 2.03
C GLY A 112 -16.70 4.44 3.14
N GLU A 113 -16.27 4.41 4.41
CA GLU A 113 -17.16 4.26 5.57
C GLU A 113 -17.99 5.53 5.88
N GLY A 114 -17.63 6.67 5.28
CA GLY A 114 -18.30 7.96 5.47
C GLY A 114 -17.64 8.88 6.50
N GLN A 115 -16.38 8.65 6.87
CA GLN A 115 -15.66 9.52 7.80
C GLN A 115 -15.12 10.77 7.09
N PHE A 116 -15.68 11.94 7.41
CA PHE A 116 -15.29 13.20 6.77
C PHE A 116 -13.85 13.61 7.09
N GLY A 117 -13.36 13.30 8.30
CA GLY A 117 -11.96 13.51 8.67
C GLY A 117 -10.98 12.76 7.78
N ALA A 118 -11.34 11.57 7.29
CA ALA A 118 -10.50 10.79 6.38
C ALA A 118 -10.41 11.43 4.99
N VAL A 119 -11.48 12.07 4.51
CA VAL A 119 -11.48 12.84 3.25
C VAL A 119 -10.47 13.99 3.34
N VAL A 120 -10.49 14.74 4.45
CA VAL A 120 -9.55 15.85 4.66
C VAL A 120 -8.12 15.36 4.81
N ALA A 121 -7.91 14.22 5.47
CA ALA A 121 -6.59 13.59 5.55
C ALA A 121 -6.06 13.16 4.16
N ILE A 122 -6.92 12.64 3.28
CA ILE A 122 -6.55 12.29 1.90
C ILE A 122 -6.14 13.54 1.12
N LEU A 123 -6.86 14.65 1.25
CA LEU A 123 -6.48 15.91 0.57
C LEU A 123 -5.09 16.38 1.01
N GLY A 124 -4.81 16.33 2.31
CA GLY A 124 -3.47 16.61 2.84
C GLY A 124 -2.42 15.63 2.29
N PHE A 125 -2.74 14.33 2.30
CA PHE A 125 -1.87 13.26 1.81
C PHE A 125 -1.47 13.46 0.35
N VAL A 126 -2.45 13.71 -0.52
CA VAL A 126 -2.24 14.01 -1.93
C VAL A 126 -1.37 15.25 -2.12
N ALA A 127 -1.67 16.34 -1.40
CA ALA A 127 -0.87 17.56 -1.47
C ALA A 127 0.59 17.31 -1.08
N GLY A 128 0.83 16.53 -0.02
CA GLY A 128 2.18 16.14 0.42
C GLY A 128 2.92 15.30 -0.62
N ILE A 129 2.24 14.34 -1.27
CA ILE A 129 2.85 13.50 -2.30
C ILE A 129 3.19 14.33 -3.54
N ILE A 130 2.24 15.11 -4.07
CA ILE A 130 2.44 15.89 -5.30
C ILE A 130 3.54 16.93 -5.09
N THR A 131 3.55 17.64 -3.96
CA THR A 131 4.60 18.63 -3.65
C THR A 131 6.00 18.00 -3.57
N THR A 132 6.10 16.73 -3.19
CA THR A 132 7.37 16.00 -3.08
C THR A 132 7.80 15.35 -4.38
N LEU A 133 6.89 14.73 -5.13
CA LEU A 133 7.22 14.03 -6.37
C LEU A 133 7.31 14.96 -7.59
N HIS A 134 6.44 15.97 -7.68
CA HIS A 134 6.34 16.86 -8.84
C HIS A 134 6.54 18.34 -8.52
N GLY A 135 6.55 18.70 -7.24
CA GLY A 135 6.58 20.09 -6.79
C GLY A 135 7.91 20.56 -6.21
N LEU A 136 7.81 21.56 -5.34
CA LEU A 136 8.94 22.29 -4.75
C LEU A 136 9.92 21.41 -3.97
N LEU A 137 9.47 20.29 -3.42
CA LEU A 137 10.29 19.39 -2.60
C LEU A 137 11.00 18.31 -3.44
N ASN A 138 10.81 18.27 -4.77
CA ASN A 138 11.47 17.31 -5.64
C ASN A 138 13.02 17.39 -5.62
N PRO A 139 13.66 18.58 -5.58
CA PRO A 139 15.12 18.66 -5.45
C PRO A 139 15.62 18.06 -4.14
N ALA A 140 14.88 18.26 -3.04
CA ALA A 140 15.19 17.66 -1.75
C ALA A 140 15.02 16.14 -1.76
N LEU A 141 13.96 15.63 -2.43
CA LEU A 141 13.77 14.20 -2.66
C LEU A 141 14.95 13.59 -3.43
N THR A 142 15.35 14.21 -4.53
CA THR A 142 16.44 13.73 -5.38
C THR A 142 17.78 13.76 -4.64
N PHE A 143 18.03 14.81 -3.85
CA PHE A 143 19.20 14.90 -2.98
C PHE A 143 19.22 13.78 -1.94
N LEU A 144 18.13 13.56 -1.21
CA LEU A 144 18.05 12.51 -0.19
C LEU A 144 18.16 11.10 -0.80
N ARG A 145 17.60 10.89 -1.99
CA ARG A 145 17.69 9.63 -2.74
C ARG A 145 19.00 9.48 -3.52
N SER A 146 19.88 10.48 -3.55
CA SER A 146 21.21 10.33 -4.16
C SER A 146 22.13 9.47 -3.30
N PHE A 147 21.88 9.43 -1.99
CA PHE A 147 22.57 8.56 -1.03
C PHE A 147 22.07 7.10 -1.13
N LYS A 148 22.21 6.50 -2.30
CA LYS A 148 21.97 5.06 -2.52
C LYS A 148 23.21 4.30 -2.08
N VAL A 149 22.98 3.21 -1.37
CA VAL A 149 24.06 2.30 -0.98
C VAL A 149 23.96 1.06 -1.87
N PRO A 150 24.93 0.82 -2.76
CA PRO A 150 25.00 -0.44 -3.49
C PRO A 150 25.37 -1.57 -2.52
N ILE A 151 24.78 -2.74 -2.71
CA ILE A 151 25.17 -3.97 -2.02
C ILE A 151 25.38 -4.99 -3.14
N GLY A 152 26.65 -5.28 -3.43
CA GLY A 152 27.06 -5.92 -4.69
C GLY A 152 27.05 -4.92 -5.88
N ASP A 153 26.76 -5.43 -7.08
CA ASP A 153 26.59 -4.63 -8.32
C ASP A 153 25.17 -4.07 -8.49
N GLU A 154 24.24 -4.42 -7.60
CA GLU A 154 22.86 -3.98 -7.64
C GLU A 154 22.55 -2.90 -6.58
N TYR A 155 21.66 -1.99 -6.96
CA TYR A 155 21.12 -0.95 -6.06
C TYR A 155 19.82 -1.39 -5.37
N THR A 156 19.37 -2.62 -5.59
CA THR A 156 18.09 -3.20 -5.13
C THR A 156 18.29 -4.46 -4.27
N PRO A 157 19.06 -4.38 -3.17
CA PRO A 157 19.41 -5.55 -2.41
C PRO A 157 18.23 -6.20 -1.71
N ALA A 158 18.20 -7.51 -1.76
CA ALA A 158 17.39 -8.35 -0.88
C ALA A 158 18.23 -8.94 0.25
N LEU A 159 17.54 -9.50 1.25
CA LEU A 159 18.17 -10.06 2.44
C LEU A 159 19.13 -11.23 2.12
N TRP A 160 18.90 -11.95 1.02
CA TRP A 160 19.78 -13.03 0.56
C TRP A 160 21.03 -12.51 -0.17
N ASP A 161 20.99 -11.33 -0.78
CA ASP A 161 22.15 -10.73 -1.46
C ASP A 161 23.24 -10.32 -0.44
N LEU A 162 22.81 -9.97 0.78
CA LEU A 162 23.70 -9.71 1.93
C LEU A 162 24.51 -10.94 2.36
N LEU A 163 24.02 -12.15 2.09
CA LEU A 163 24.70 -13.39 2.48
C LEU A 163 25.70 -13.85 1.40
N GLY A 164 25.68 -13.27 0.19
CA GLY A 164 26.67 -13.50 -0.85
C GLY A 164 26.71 -14.91 -1.44
N ILE A 165 25.68 -15.74 -1.19
CA ILE A 165 25.59 -17.12 -1.66
C ILE A 165 24.37 -17.27 -2.58
N GLU A 166 24.62 -17.48 -3.88
CA GLU A 166 23.60 -17.77 -4.87
C GLU A 166 22.81 -19.03 -4.47
N GLY A 167 21.47 -18.95 -4.53
CA GLY A 167 20.57 -20.08 -4.21
C GLY A 167 20.03 -20.15 -2.77
N MET A 168 20.40 -19.23 -1.87
CA MET A 168 19.86 -19.19 -0.50
C MET A 168 18.49 -18.50 -0.35
N LYS A 169 17.87 -18.04 -1.43
CA LYS A 169 16.56 -17.35 -1.44
C LYS A 169 15.52 -18.06 -0.56
N TRP A 170 15.26 -19.34 -0.81
CA TRP A 170 14.28 -20.13 -0.06
C TRP A 170 14.71 -20.49 1.37
N MET A 171 16.01 -20.58 1.64
CA MET A 171 16.51 -20.80 3.00
C MET A 171 16.25 -19.57 3.87
N VAL A 172 16.53 -18.36 3.38
CA VAL A 172 16.25 -17.11 4.11
C VAL A 172 14.74 -16.95 4.34
N ILE A 173 13.92 -17.21 3.32
CA ILE A 173 12.45 -17.20 3.44
C ILE A 173 12.00 -18.23 4.48
N GLY A 174 12.58 -19.44 4.46
CA GLY A 174 12.30 -20.51 5.42
C GLY A 174 12.64 -20.13 6.86
N VAL A 175 13.78 -19.48 7.09
CA VAL A 175 14.18 -18.97 8.41
C VAL A 175 13.22 -17.88 8.90
N VAL A 176 12.89 -16.91 8.05
CA VAL A 176 11.92 -15.85 8.38
C VAL A 176 10.55 -16.46 8.69
N ALA A 177 10.10 -17.43 7.89
CA ALA A 177 8.87 -18.17 8.14
C ALA A 177 8.91 -18.93 9.47
N ALA A 178 10.02 -19.59 9.79
CA ALA A 178 10.21 -20.32 11.04
C ALA A 178 10.14 -19.40 12.27
N VAL A 179 10.53 -18.12 12.15
CA VAL A 179 10.37 -17.13 13.22
C VAL A 179 8.93 -16.62 13.32
N ILE A 180 8.27 -16.37 12.19
CA ILE A 180 6.92 -15.78 12.15
C ILE A 180 5.83 -16.79 12.57
N ILE A 181 5.91 -18.03 12.08
CA ILE A 181 4.88 -19.07 12.28
C ILE A 181 4.57 -19.31 13.76
N PRO A 182 5.56 -19.51 14.66
CA PRO A 182 5.29 -19.68 16.09
C PRO A 182 4.55 -18.49 16.73
N VAL A 183 4.85 -17.26 16.31
CA VAL A 183 4.21 -16.04 16.83
C VAL A 183 2.74 -15.97 16.41
N VAL A 184 2.45 -16.36 15.17
CA VAL A 184 1.08 -16.45 14.64
C VAL A 184 0.29 -17.57 15.32
N LEU A 185 0.88 -18.76 15.44
CA LEU A 185 0.22 -19.93 16.04
C LEU A 185 -0.11 -19.74 17.53
N LYS A 186 0.72 -19.00 18.28
CA LYS A 186 0.41 -18.61 19.68
C LYS A 186 -0.90 -17.83 19.81
N GLY A 187 -1.39 -17.21 18.75
CA GLY A 187 -2.66 -16.48 18.75
C GLY A 187 -3.92 -17.32 18.60
N LYS A 188 -3.81 -18.66 18.50
CA LYS A 188 -4.94 -19.56 18.22
C LYS A 188 -5.71 -19.09 16.97
N PRO A 189 -5.09 -19.15 15.77
CA PRO A 189 -5.68 -18.63 14.53
C PRO A 189 -7.04 -19.22 14.14
N PHE A 190 -7.38 -20.40 14.68
CA PHE A 190 -8.66 -21.09 14.47
C PHE A 190 -9.68 -20.88 15.62
N GLY A 191 -9.42 -19.96 16.55
CA GLY A 191 -10.38 -19.62 17.60
C GLY A 191 -11.66 -18.97 17.05
N LYS A 192 -12.79 -19.10 17.78
CA LYS A 192 -14.05 -18.43 17.42
C LYS A 192 -13.81 -16.92 17.23
N GLY A 193 -14.12 -16.43 16.03
CA GLY A 193 -13.92 -15.04 15.63
C GLY A 193 -14.78 -14.04 16.40
N SER A 194 -14.49 -12.74 16.18
CA SER A 194 -15.26 -11.60 16.69
C SER A 194 -16.76 -11.73 16.37
N ARG A 195 -17.63 -11.20 17.24
CA ARG A 195 -19.10 -11.21 17.06
C ARG A 195 -19.60 -10.43 15.82
N LYS A 196 -18.77 -9.58 15.21
CA LYS A 196 -19.05 -8.89 13.94
C LYS A 196 -17.75 -8.75 13.12
N GLY A 197 -17.69 -9.38 11.96
CA GLY A 197 -16.55 -9.37 11.03
C GLY A 197 -15.80 -10.71 10.92
N TRP A 198 -14.80 -10.77 10.04
CA TRP A 198 -13.94 -11.96 9.87
C TRP A 198 -12.96 -12.15 11.03
N SER A 199 -12.45 -13.38 11.17
CA SER A 199 -11.33 -13.61 12.11
C SER A 199 -10.09 -12.86 11.64
N TRP A 200 -9.25 -12.46 12.60
CA TRP A 200 -7.98 -11.79 12.31
C TRP A 200 -7.08 -12.64 11.38
N SER A 201 -7.16 -13.96 11.50
CA SER A 201 -6.43 -14.93 10.68
C SER A 201 -6.92 -14.96 9.24
N LEU A 202 -8.25 -14.99 9.03
CA LEU A 202 -8.84 -14.96 7.70
C LEU A 202 -8.57 -13.61 7.02
N GLY A 203 -8.70 -12.51 7.76
CA GLY A 203 -8.36 -11.17 7.26
C GLY A 203 -6.91 -11.07 6.80
N GLY A 204 -5.95 -11.47 7.65
CA GLY A 204 -4.52 -11.45 7.30
C GLY A 204 -4.18 -12.34 6.11
N PHE A 205 -4.74 -13.55 6.06
CA PHE A 205 -4.53 -14.48 4.94
C PHE A 205 -5.08 -13.92 3.62
N LEU A 206 -6.30 -13.39 3.62
CA LEU A 206 -6.91 -12.81 2.42
C LEU A 206 -6.19 -11.55 1.95
N VAL A 207 -5.76 -10.67 2.87
CA VAL A 207 -4.92 -9.51 2.51
C VAL A 207 -3.62 -9.97 1.84
N GLY A 208 -2.95 -10.99 2.39
CA GLY A 208 -1.75 -11.57 1.78
C GLY A 208 -2.01 -12.13 0.38
N LEU A 209 -3.09 -12.88 0.18
CA LEU A 209 -3.47 -13.41 -1.14
C LEU A 209 -3.78 -12.31 -2.15
N ILE A 210 -4.46 -11.23 -1.73
CA ILE A 210 -4.76 -10.10 -2.60
C ILE A 210 -3.48 -9.36 -3.01
N VAL A 211 -2.49 -9.27 -2.12
CA VAL A 211 -1.18 -8.69 -2.44
C VAL A 211 -0.44 -9.55 -3.49
N VAL A 212 -0.47 -10.87 -3.35
CA VAL A 212 0.08 -11.82 -4.32
C VAL A 212 -0.64 -11.71 -5.68
N TRP A 213 -1.98 -11.65 -5.65
CA TRP A 213 -2.79 -11.39 -6.84
C TRP A 213 -2.44 -10.05 -7.49
N ALA A 214 -2.22 -9.00 -6.70
CA ALA A 214 -1.91 -7.68 -7.22
C ALA A 214 -0.54 -7.63 -7.90
N TRP A 215 0.46 -8.37 -7.43
CA TRP A 215 1.74 -8.50 -8.16
C TRP A 215 1.54 -9.14 -9.54
N TRP A 216 0.78 -10.24 -9.59
CA TRP A 216 0.46 -10.91 -10.85
C TRP A 216 -0.36 -10.01 -11.78
N ALA A 217 -1.42 -9.40 -11.28
CA ALA A 217 -2.32 -8.55 -12.05
C ALA A 217 -1.60 -7.27 -12.55
N SER A 218 -0.74 -6.68 -11.72
CA SER A 218 0.09 -5.54 -12.10
C SER A 218 1.10 -5.91 -13.20
N ASN A 219 1.65 -7.12 -13.20
CA ASN A 219 2.52 -7.58 -14.28
C ASN A 219 1.71 -7.80 -15.58
N TYR A 220 0.66 -8.60 -15.52
CA TYR A 220 -0.08 -9.05 -16.70
C TYR A 220 -0.87 -7.93 -17.39
N TRP A 221 -1.54 -7.04 -16.62
CA TRP A 221 -2.32 -5.93 -17.17
C TRP A 221 -1.64 -4.58 -17.02
N GLY A 222 -0.92 -4.39 -15.92
CA GLY A 222 -0.24 -3.12 -15.63
C GLY A 222 1.17 -3.05 -16.21
N GLY A 223 1.65 -4.06 -16.94
CA GLY A 223 2.94 -4.06 -17.62
C GLY A 223 4.18 -4.05 -16.73
N GLN A 224 4.04 -4.04 -15.40
CA GLN A 224 5.17 -4.14 -14.46
C GLN A 224 4.78 -4.78 -13.11
N PRO A 225 5.66 -5.62 -12.51
CA PRO A 225 5.40 -6.30 -11.25
C PRO A 225 5.70 -5.41 -10.01
N ARG A 226 4.87 -4.38 -9.77
CA ARG A 226 5.03 -3.48 -8.61
C ARG A 226 4.22 -3.89 -7.36
N GLY A 227 3.04 -4.48 -7.55
CA GLY A 227 2.13 -4.88 -6.46
C GLY A 227 1.30 -3.72 -5.89
N LEU A 228 0.84 -3.86 -4.64
CA LEU A 228 0.01 -2.83 -3.96
C LEU A 228 0.86 -1.76 -3.26
N SER A 229 0.52 -0.49 -3.49
CA SER A 229 1.18 0.70 -2.92
C SER A 229 0.20 1.87 -2.88
N PHE A 230 0.22 2.68 -1.82
CA PHE A 230 -0.75 3.77 -1.67
C PHE A 230 -0.23 5.15 -2.05
N ILE A 231 1.07 5.30 -2.32
CA ILE A 231 1.67 6.61 -2.56
C ILE A 231 1.72 6.96 -4.05
N GLY A 232 2.53 6.22 -4.83
CA GLY A 232 2.63 6.43 -6.27
C GLY A 232 1.27 6.38 -6.99
N PRO A 233 0.44 5.37 -6.72
CA PRO A 233 -0.87 5.27 -7.37
C PRO A 233 -1.84 6.40 -7.00
N THR A 234 -1.70 6.96 -5.79
CA THR A 234 -2.46 8.15 -5.39
C THR A 234 -1.93 9.39 -6.11
N SER A 235 -0.62 9.57 -6.30
CA SER A 235 -0.13 10.66 -7.17
C SER A 235 -0.62 10.51 -8.60
N ASP A 236 -0.55 9.31 -9.16
CA ASP A 236 -0.95 9.05 -10.55
C ASP A 236 -2.43 9.40 -10.76
N LEU A 237 -3.31 8.96 -9.85
CA LEU A 237 -4.74 9.26 -9.90
C LEU A 237 -5.02 10.76 -9.84
N PHE A 238 -4.39 11.48 -8.90
CA PHE A 238 -4.64 12.91 -8.75
C PHE A 238 -3.96 13.74 -9.85
N MET A 239 -2.82 13.32 -10.38
CA MET A 239 -2.20 13.95 -11.55
C MET A 239 -3.05 13.75 -12.81
N PHE A 240 -3.63 12.56 -12.98
CA PHE A 240 -4.63 12.31 -14.03
C PHE A 240 -5.84 13.24 -13.90
N ILE A 241 -6.39 13.40 -12.69
CA ILE A 241 -7.52 14.30 -12.44
C ILE A 241 -7.15 15.78 -12.70
N LEU A 242 -5.95 16.21 -12.31
CA LEU A 242 -5.53 17.61 -12.37
C LEU A 242 -5.01 18.04 -13.75
N THR A 243 -4.31 17.15 -14.46
CA THR A 243 -3.55 17.50 -15.68
C THR A 243 -3.94 16.69 -16.90
N GLY A 244 -4.84 15.71 -16.77
CA GLY A 244 -5.18 14.77 -17.86
C GLY A 244 -4.09 13.73 -18.14
N SER A 245 -2.95 13.79 -17.45
CA SER A 245 -1.85 12.82 -17.53
C SER A 245 -1.40 12.41 -16.14
N SER A 246 -1.21 11.11 -15.91
CA SER A 246 -0.69 10.62 -14.62
C SER A 246 0.74 11.05 -14.35
N ASN A 247 1.53 11.38 -15.39
CA ASN A 247 2.98 11.68 -15.29
C ASN A 247 3.71 10.70 -14.36
N ALA A 248 3.33 9.42 -14.42
CA ALA A 248 3.80 8.41 -13.51
C ALA A 248 5.31 8.23 -13.70
N PRO A 249 6.16 8.43 -12.68
CA PRO A 249 7.60 8.33 -12.85
C PRO A 249 8.08 6.89 -13.06
N PHE A 250 7.21 5.91 -12.84
CA PHE A 250 7.61 4.53 -12.60
C PHE A 250 6.69 3.49 -13.22
N ASP A 251 5.40 3.77 -13.40
CA ASP A 251 4.41 2.80 -13.87
C ASP A 251 4.06 3.12 -15.33
N PRO A 252 3.87 2.10 -16.19
CA PRO A 252 3.54 2.33 -17.59
C PRO A 252 2.17 2.98 -17.73
N MET A 253 2.11 3.86 -18.71
CA MET A 253 1.04 4.80 -18.94
C MET A 253 0.10 4.26 -20.02
N PHE A 254 -1.22 4.29 -19.77
CA PHE A 254 -2.23 3.83 -20.72
C PHE A 254 -3.23 4.94 -21.04
N ASN A 255 -3.61 5.08 -22.31
CA ASN A 255 -4.59 6.08 -22.72
C ASN A 255 -6.01 5.53 -22.45
N ILE A 256 -6.74 6.15 -21.53
CA ILE A 256 -8.14 5.82 -21.25
C ILE A 256 -9.02 6.52 -22.28
N PHE A 257 -9.30 5.84 -23.40
CA PHE A 257 -10.34 6.22 -24.37
C PHE A 257 -10.40 7.73 -24.73
N GLY A 258 -9.25 8.42 -24.79
CA GLY A 258 -9.18 9.86 -25.11
C GLY A 258 -9.53 10.82 -23.97
N ILE A 259 -9.80 10.33 -22.76
CA ILE A 259 -10.11 11.12 -21.55
C ILE A 259 -8.81 11.57 -20.84
N GLY A 260 -7.75 10.76 -20.94
CA GLY A 260 -6.42 11.07 -20.40
C GLY A 260 -5.55 9.82 -20.23
N ILE A 261 -4.38 9.99 -19.61
CA ILE A 261 -3.39 8.93 -19.44
C ILE A 261 -3.35 8.44 -17.98
N ALA A 262 -3.70 7.18 -17.74
CA ALA A 262 -3.76 6.57 -16.40
C ALA A 262 -2.88 5.31 -16.29
N THR A 263 -2.46 5.00 -15.06
CA THR A 263 -1.77 3.75 -14.73
C THR A 263 -2.78 2.72 -14.21
N TRP A 264 -2.48 1.42 -14.35
CA TRP A 264 -3.29 0.36 -13.72
C TRP A 264 -3.42 0.58 -12.21
N SER A 265 -2.33 1.07 -11.60
CA SER A 265 -2.27 1.34 -10.18
C SER A 265 -3.24 2.44 -9.73
N ALA A 266 -3.37 3.52 -10.50
CA ALA A 266 -4.29 4.61 -10.18
C ALA A 266 -5.76 4.13 -10.09
N LEU A 267 -6.12 3.13 -10.88
CA LEU A 267 -7.50 2.63 -10.98
C LEU A 267 -7.95 1.86 -9.73
N TYR A 268 -7.05 1.10 -9.10
CA TYR A 268 -7.44 0.38 -7.88
C TYR A 268 -7.62 1.33 -6.69
N ILE A 269 -6.94 2.48 -6.65
CA ILE A 269 -7.13 3.49 -5.59
C ILE A 269 -8.58 3.98 -5.56
N VAL A 270 -9.22 4.12 -6.73
CA VAL A 270 -10.66 4.44 -6.84
C VAL A 270 -11.53 3.28 -6.34
N GLY A 271 -11.10 2.04 -6.58
CA GLY A 271 -11.81 0.83 -6.14
C GLY A 271 -11.84 0.66 -4.62
N VAL A 272 -10.81 1.10 -3.89
CA VAL A 272 -10.70 0.87 -2.43
C VAL A 272 -11.85 1.53 -1.63
N PRO A 273 -12.16 2.83 -1.79
CA PRO A 273 -13.32 3.45 -1.15
C PRO A 273 -14.64 2.75 -1.51
N ILE A 274 -14.82 2.35 -2.77
CA ILE A 274 -16.03 1.67 -3.24
C ILE A 274 -16.18 0.31 -2.53
N GLY A 275 -15.11 -0.48 -2.47
CA GLY A 275 -15.11 -1.77 -1.77
C GLY A 275 -15.41 -1.65 -0.28
N SER A 276 -14.79 -0.68 0.37
CA SER A 276 -15.04 -0.41 1.79
C SER A 276 -16.48 0.07 2.06
N TYR A 277 -17.04 0.91 1.19
CA TYR A 277 -18.44 1.33 1.27
C TYR A 277 -19.41 0.17 1.12
N LEU A 278 -19.18 -0.74 0.17
CA LEU A 278 -20.02 -1.93 -0.03
C LEU A 278 -20.01 -2.83 1.21
N SER A 279 -18.83 -3.07 1.81
CA SER A 279 -18.73 -3.86 3.03
C SER A 279 -19.37 -3.17 4.25
N ALA A 280 -19.12 -1.86 4.40
CA ALA A 280 -19.70 -1.06 5.49
C ALA A 280 -21.24 -1.01 5.41
N LYS A 281 -21.81 -0.95 4.20
CA LYS A 281 -23.26 -1.04 3.97
C LYS A 281 -23.78 -2.42 4.35
N GLY A 282 -23.07 -3.50 3.98
CA GLY A 282 -23.42 -4.87 4.34
C GLY A 282 -23.42 -5.12 5.86
N LEU A 283 -22.47 -4.53 6.58
CA LEU A 283 -22.37 -4.62 8.04
C LEU A 283 -23.25 -3.60 8.79
N LYS A 284 -23.93 -2.69 8.06
CA LYS A 284 -24.69 -1.55 8.61
C LYS A 284 -23.84 -0.61 9.49
N GLU A 285 -22.58 -0.45 9.13
CA GLU A 285 -21.60 0.40 9.82
C GLU A 285 -21.31 1.70 9.05
N CYS A 286 -21.84 1.85 7.83
CA CYS A 286 -21.73 3.08 7.07
C CYS A 286 -22.46 4.22 7.79
N LYS A 287 -21.69 5.20 8.26
CA LYS A 287 -22.21 6.38 8.96
C LYS A 287 -21.37 7.60 8.60
N LEU A 288 -22.06 8.59 8.03
CA LEU A 288 -21.47 9.91 7.83
C LEU A 288 -21.12 10.52 9.19
N THR A 289 -19.81 10.64 9.44
CA THR A 289 -19.28 11.17 10.70
C THR A 289 -18.43 12.39 10.40
N ALA A 290 -18.80 13.52 11.01
CA ALA A 290 -18.01 14.73 11.01
C ALA A 290 -17.27 14.87 12.36
N PRO A 291 -16.01 15.35 12.35
CA PRO A 291 -15.31 15.72 13.58
C PRO A 291 -16.11 16.77 14.36
N ARG A 292 -16.04 16.71 15.69
CA ARG A 292 -16.82 17.62 16.55
C ARG A 292 -16.23 19.03 16.57
N GLU A 293 -14.91 19.12 16.43
CA GLU A 293 -14.17 20.37 16.49
C GLU A 293 -13.52 20.69 15.15
N PRO A 294 -13.60 21.94 14.65
CA PRO A 294 -12.94 22.35 13.41
C PRO A 294 -11.42 22.17 13.44
N GLN A 295 -10.81 22.25 14.63
CA GLN A 295 -9.37 22.07 14.81
C GLN A 295 -8.91 20.65 14.46
N GLU A 296 -9.80 19.65 14.62
CA GLU A 296 -9.50 18.26 14.24
C GLU A 296 -9.32 18.14 12.72
N LEU A 297 -10.09 18.88 11.92
CA LEU A 297 -9.95 18.88 10.45
C LEU A 297 -8.57 19.41 10.03
N VAL A 298 -8.11 20.48 10.68
CA VAL A 298 -6.77 21.03 10.43
C VAL A 298 -5.70 19.99 10.78
N ARG A 299 -5.84 19.30 11.92
CA ARG A 299 -4.94 18.20 12.31
C ARG A 299 -4.94 17.07 11.28
N PHE A 300 -6.10 16.64 10.79
CA PHE A 300 -6.19 15.62 9.74
C PHE A 300 -5.49 16.05 8.46
N PHE A 301 -5.67 17.30 8.01
CA PHE A 301 -5.01 17.83 6.82
C PHE A 301 -3.48 17.86 6.98
N PHE A 302 -2.98 18.45 8.07
CA PHE A 302 -1.54 18.53 8.32
C PHE A 302 -0.91 17.16 8.53
N GLY A 303 -1.59 16.26 9.24
CA GLY A 303 -1.16 14.88 9.39
C GLY A 303 -1.07 14.16 8.04
N GLY A 304 -2.07 14.37 7.18
CA GLY A 304 -2.07 13.86 5.81
C GLY A 304 -0.88 14.39 5.02
N LEU A 305 -0.62 15.69 5.06
CA LEU A 305 0.49 16.34 4.37
C LEU A 305 1.84 15.78 4.80
N VAL A 306 2.07 15.65 6.12
CA VAL A 306 3.31 15.07 6.66
C VAL A 306 3.44 13.60 6.27
N MET A 307 2.34 12.83 6.31
CA MET A 307 2.30 11.44 5.86
C MET A 307 2.67 11.33 4.37
N GLY A 308 2.14 12.22 3.52
CA GLY A 308 2.38 12.22 2.08
C GLY A 308 3.82 12.55 1.72
N ILE A 309 4.41 13.58 2.37
CA ILE A 309 5.83 13.94 2.21
C ILE A 309 6.72 12.80 2.68
N GLY A 310 6.45 12.24 3.86
CA GLY A 310 7.26 11.19 4.46
C GLY A 310 7.32 9.94 3.59
N GLY A 311 6.17 9.46 3.11
CA GLY A 311 6.17 8.26 2.29
C GLY A 311 6.70 8.48 0.87
N ALA A 312 6.50 9.67 0.29
CA ALA A 312 7.17 10.03 -0.97
C ALA A 312 8.70 10.04 -0.81
N LEU A 313 9.23 10.56 0.30
CA LEU A 313 10.66 10.51 0.63
C LEU A 313 11.15 9.07 0.80
N ALA A 314 10.42 8.25 1.56
CA ALA A 314 10.77 6.86 1.84
C ALA A 314 10.73 5.97 0.59
N GLY A 315 9.98 6.37 -0.44
CA GLY A 315 9.83 5.59 -1.66
C GLY A 315 8.63 4.65 -1.67
N GLY A 316 7.81 4.64 -0.62
CA GLY A 316 6.65 3.77 -0.47
C GLY A 316 5.69 4.28 0.59
#